data_AF-A0A094BBQ3-F1
#
_entry.id   AF-A0A094BBQ3-F1
#
_cell.length_a   1.000
_cell.length_b   1.000
_cell.length_c   1.000
_cell.angle_alpha   90.00
_cell.angle_beta   90.00
_cell.angle_gamma   90.00
#
_symmetry.space_group_name_H-M   'P 1'
#
loop_
_entity.id
_entity.type
_entity.pdbx_description
1 polymer ?
#
loop_
_entity_poly.entity_id
_entity_poly.type
_entity_poly.pdbx_seq_one_letter_code
_entity_poly.pdbx_strand_id
1 'polypeptide(L)'
;MVKNPDDIDVQKAERLIAAAEATYKTGPVNAPRESLCGLQLMVARVHKNRGEPAKVIRAALKVLKLLGFEVKGAQVPRGRDEFEVVRWGLMAHGVVETWVQLWVAYATVAPELCADAESCARICYKICVGEDETFDDSYGKKARKAMEGDAAAARGGSTA
;
A
#
# COMPACT_ATOMS: atom_id res chain seq x y z
N MET A 1 15.71 -12.44 7.37
CA MET A 1 15.21 -11.34 6.50
C MET A 1 15.58 -11.69 5.07
N VAL A 2 14.62 -11.81 4.15
CA VAL A 2 14.90 -12.09 2.74
C VAL A 2 15.71 -10.92 2.18
N LYS A 3 16.84 -11.18 1.52
CA LYS A 3 17.76 -10.14 1.04
C LYS A 3 17.24 -9.44 -0.22
N ASN A 4 16.43 -10.13 -1.03
CA ASN A 4 15.79 -9.59 -2.22
C ASN A 4 14.27 -9.88 -2.18
N PRO A 5 13.39 -8.86 -2.22
CA PRO A 5 11.94 -9.09 -2.23
C PRO A 5 11.49 -9.97 -3.40
N ASP A 6 12.16 -9.94 -4.55
CA ASP A 6 11.75 -10.70 -5.73
C ASP A 6 11.90 -12.22 -5.60
N ASP A 7 12.65 -12.69 -4.60
CA ASP A 7 12.84 -14.12 -4.30
C ASP A 7 11.62 -14.74 -3.59
N ILE A 8 10.63 -13.92 -3.23
CA ILE A 8 9.42 -14.39 -2.54
C ILE A 8 8.48 -15.07 -3.54
N ASP A 9 8.11 -16.31 -3.22
CA ASP A 9 6.94 -16.95 -3.81
C ASP A 9 5.66 -16.26 -3.30
N VAL A 10 5.15 -15.32 -4.10
CA VAL A 10 3.96 -14.52 -3.80
C VAL A 10 2.74 -15.42 -3.55
N GLN A 11 2.53 -16.45 -4.37
CA GLN A 11 1.37 -17.32 -4.24
C GLN A 11 1.41 -18.11 -2.92
N LYS A 12 2.60 -18.60 -2.56
CA LYS A 12 2.81 -19.26 -1.26
C LYS A 12 2.63 -18.28 -0.10
N ALA A 13 3.14 -17.06 -0.21
CA ALA A 13 2.98 -16.02 0.81
C ALA A 13 1.50 -15.69 1.05
N GLU A 14 0.72 -15.44 -0.01
CA GLU A 14 -0.72 -15.17 0.08
C GLU A 14 -1.49 -16.34 0.70
N ARG A 15 -1.17 -17.59 0.33
CA ARG A 15 -1.77 -18.78 0.93
C ARG A 15 -1.48 -18.89 2.42
N LEU A 16 -0.25 -18.62 2.85
CA LEU A 16 0.13 -18.68 4.26
C LEU A 16 -0.52 -17.55 5.08
N ILE A 17 -0.60 -16.35 4.52
CA ILE A 17 -1.33 -15.23 5.14
C ILE A 17 -2.80 -15.58 5.32
N ALA A 18 -3.45 -16.13 4.29
CA ALA A 18 -4.86 -16.54 4.36
C ALA A 18 -5.08 -17.64 5.41
N ALA A 19 -4.19 -18.64 5.47
CA ALA A 19 -4.25 -19.70 6.48
C ALA A 19 -4.09 -19.16 7.90
N ALA A 20 -3.14 -18.23 8.10
CA ALA A 20 -2.93 -17.59 9.41
C ALA A 20 -4.12 -16.69 9.79
N GLU A 21 -4.69 -15.93 8.86
CA GLU A 21 -5.88 -15.12 9.13
C GLU A 21 -7.08 -15.97 9.58
N ALA A 22 -7.23 -17.17 9.02
CA ALA A 22 -8.31 -18.10 9.36
C ALA A 22 -8.23 -18.61 10.81
N THR A 23 -7.09 -18.48 11.50
CA THR A 23 -6.97 -18.88 12.91
C THR A 23 -7.54 -17.84 13.89
N TYR A 24 -7.86 -16.62 13.42
CA TYR A 24 -8.40 -15.56 14.27
C TYR A 24 -9.92 -15.66 14.39
N LYS A 25 -10.42 -15.54 15.63
CA LYS A 25 -11.88 -15.58 15.91
C LYS A 25 -12.63 -14.33 15.46
N THR A 26 -11.95 -13.20 15.32
CA THR A 26 -12.55 -11.90 14.98
C THR A 26 -11.82 -11.23 13.82
N GLY A 27 -12.53 -10.34 13.12
CA GLY A 27 -11.99 -9.62 11.96
C GLY A 27 -10.84 -8.65 12.31
N PRO A 28 -10.05 -8.20 11.31
CA PRO A 28 -8.89 -7.34 11.52
C PRO A 28 -9.17 -6.02 12.23
N VAL A 29 -10.38 -5.49 12.01
CA VAL A 29 -10.89 -4.27 12.66
C VAL A 29 -10.95 -4.40 14.19
N ASN A 30 -11.23 -5.59 14.71
CA ASN A 30 -11.32 -5.85 16.15
C ASN A 30 -10.05 -6.47 16.73
N ALA A 31 -9.24 -7.13 15.90
CA ALA A 31 -7.97 -7.74 16.29
C ALA A 31 -6.94 -7.59 15.15
N PRO A 32 -6.17 -6.49 15.10
CA PRO A 32 -5.17 -6.28 14.07
C PRO A 32 -4.16 -7.45 13.98
N ARG A 33 -3.79 -7.85 12.76
CA ARG A 33 -2.83 -8.92 12.47
C ARG A 33 -1.46 -8.33 12.13
N GLU A 34 -0.90 -7.56 13.05
CA GLU A 34 0.39 -6.89 12.87
C GLU A 34 1.49 -7.84 12.39
N SER A 35 1.57 -9.05 12.97
CA SER A 35 2.55 -10.07 12.61
C SER A 35 2.47 -10.53 11.13
N LEU A 36 1.33 -10.37 10.47
CA LEU A 36 1.14 -10.73 9.06
C LEU A 36 1.49 -9.57 8.11
N CYS A 37 1.53 -8.33 8.63
CA CYS A 37 1.69 -7.13 7.81
C CYS A 37 3.07 -7.07 7.14
N GLY A 38 4.12 -7.53 7.80
CA GLY A 38 5.46 -7.59 7.22
C GLY A 38 5.50 -8.44 5.93
N LEU A 39 4.92 -9.65 5.96
CA LEU A 39 4.88 -10.53 4.79
C LEU A 39 3.98 -9.97 3.68
N GLN A 40 2.81 -9.42 4.05
CA GLN A 40 1.91 -8.80 3.07
C GLN A 40 2.51 -7.55 2.41
N LEU A 41 3.28 -6.75 3.16
CA LEU A 41 4.01 -5.59 2.62
C LEU A 41 5.12 -6.03 1.68
N MET A 42 5.79 -7.16 1.96
CA MET A 42 6.74 -7.72 1.01
C MET A 42 6.07 -8.12 -0.31
N VAL A 43 4.88 -8.73 -0.28
CA VAL A 43 4.09 -9.02 -1.50
C VAL A 43 3.83 -7.75 -2.32
N ALA A 44 3.45 -6.65 -1.66
CA ALA A 44 3.26 -5.36 -2.33
C ALA A 44 4.55 -4.84 -2.99
N ARG A 45 5.70 -4.99 -2.32
CA ARG A 45 7.03 -4.62 -2.88
C ARG A 45 7.39 -5.46 -4.10
N VAL A 46 7.10 -6.76 -4.11
CA VAL A 46 7.33 -7.62 -5.30
C VAL A 46 6.51 -7.14 -6.49
N HIS A 47 5.23 -6.85 -6.28
CA HIS A 47 4.38 -6.32 -7.35
C HIS A 47 4.84 -4.96 -7.85
N LYS A 48 5.37 -4.11 -6.95
CA LYS A 48 5.96 -2.82 -7.32
C LYS A 48 7.18 -3.03 -8.22
N ASN A 49 8.10 -3.92 -7.85
CA ASN A 49 9.29 -4.21 -8.65
C ASN A 49 8.94 -4.78 -10.03
N ARG A 50 7.84 -5.51 -10.14
CA ARG A 50 7.32 -6.05 -11.40
C ARG A 50 6.52 -5.05 -12.24
N GLY A 51 6.32 -3.81 -11.76
CA GLY A 51 5.53 -2.81 -12.47
C GLY A 51 4.04 -3.15 -12.56
N GLU A 52 3.48 -3.80 -11.52
CA GLU A 52 2.10 -4.29 -11.50
C GLU A 52 1.20 -3.43 -10.58
N PRO A 53 0.86 -2.17 -10.95
CA PRO A 53 0.24 -1.20 -10.05
C PRO A 53 -1.08 -1.67 -9.45
N ALA A 54 -1.94 -2.33 -10.24
CA ALA A 54 -3.20 -2.88 -9.73
C ALA A 54 -2.99 -3.98 -8.67
N LYS A 55 -1.90 -4.75 -8.76
CA LYS A 55 -1.55 -5.76 -7.74
C LYS A 55 -0.92 -5.12 -6.51
N VAL A 56 -0.13 -4.05 -6.68
CA VAL A 56 0.37 -3.22 -5.57
C VAL A 56 -0.80 -2.68 -4.75
N ILE A 57 -1.80 -2.10 -5.41
CA ILE A 57 -3.00 -1.54 -4.75
C ILE A 57 -3.70 -2.61 -3.93
N ARG A 58 -3.99 -3.79 -4.51
CA ARG A 58 -4.64 -4.88 -3.78
C ARG A 58 -3.83 -5.34 -2.57
N ALA A 59 -2.52 -5.51 -2.74
CA ALA A 59 -1.64 -5.96 -1.66
C ALA A 59 -1.52 -4.91 -0.55
N ALA A 60 -1.38 -3.63 -0.88
CA ALA A 60 -1.28 -2.54 0.08
C ALA A 60 -2.60 -2.31 0.83
N LEU A 61 -3.75 -2.35 0.16
CA LEU A 61 -5.06 -2.30 0.84
C LEU A 61 -5.27 -3.51 1.77
N LYS A 62 -4.70 -4.67 1.41
CA LYS A 62 -4.69 -5.84 2.30
C LYS A 62 -3.82 -5.60 3.55
N VAL A 63 -2.66 -4.94 3.43
CA VAL A 63 -1.86 -4.52 4.61
C VAL A 63 -2.69 -3.62 5.52
N LEU A 64 -3.32 -2.58 4.97
CA LEU A 64 -4.17 -1.66 5.75
C LEU A 64 -5.29 -2.41 6.46
N LYS A 65 -5.98 -3.31 5.74
CA LYS A 65 -7.01 -4.17 6.32
C LYS A 65 -6.46 -5.01 7.46
N LEU A 66 -5.31 -5.66 7.31
CA LEU A 66 -4.68 -6.45 8.38
C LEU A 66 -4.37 -5.61 9.62
N LEU A 67 -4.00 -4.34 9.44
CA LEU A 67 -3.79 -3.38 10.53
C LEU A 67 -5.10 -2.85 11.15
N GLY A 68 -6.26 -3.29 10.67
CA GLY A 68 -7.56 -2.90 11.18
C GLY A 68 -8.09 -1.58 10.61
N PHE A 69 -7.50 -1.07 9.54
CA PHE A 69 -8.09 0.04 8.79
C PHE A 69 -9.35 -0.42 8.06
N GLU A 70 -10.31 0.50 7.96
CA GLU A 70 -11.47 0.37 7.09
C GLU A 70 -11.43 1.53 6.10
N VAL A 71 -11.24 1.20 4.82
CA VAL A 71 -11.10 2.17 3.73
C VAL A 71 -12.09 1.82 2.62
N LYS A 72 -12.95 2.78 2.25
CA LYS A 72 -13.90 2.68 1.14
C LYS A 72 -13.37 3.42 -0.09
N GLY A 73 -13.92 3.11 -1.27
CA GLY A 73 -13.61 3.80 -2.52
C GLY A 73 -12.18 3.68 -3.05
N ALA A 74 -11.31 2.92 -2.39
CA ALA A 74 -9.88 2.83 -2.71
C ALA A 74 -9.51 1.70 -3.70
N GLN A 75 -10.45 0.82 -4.06
CA GLN A 75 -10.16 -0.31 -4.95
C GLN A 75 -10.03 0.13 -6.42
N VAL A 76 -9.26 -0.64 -7.20
CA VAL A 76 -9.16 -0.50 -8.66
C VAL A 76 -9.48 -1.85 -9.33
N PRO A 77 -10.41 -1.91 -10.31
CA PRO A 77 -11.25 -0.82 -10.83
C PRO A 77 -12.16 -0.19 -9.77
N ARG A 78 -12.51 1.08 -9.94
CA ARG A 78 -13.29 1.82 -8.95
C ARG A 78 -14.74 1.33 -8.89
N GLY A 79 -15.26 1.32 -7.67
CA GLY A 79 -16.69 1.15 -7.40
C GLY A 79 -17.44 2.49 -7.45
N ARG A 80 -18.61 2.51 -6.83
CA ARG A 80 -19.44 3.73 -6.68
C ARG A 80 -19.10 4.54 -5.42
N ASP A 81 -18.37 3.93 -4.49
CA ASP A 81 -18.05 4.55 -3.21
C ASP A 81 -16.99 5.64 -3.39
N GLU A 82 -17.19 6.76 -2.71
CA GLU A 82 -16.17 7.79 -2.55
C GLU A 82 -15.02 7.28 -1.66
N PHE A 83 -13.84 7.86 -1.84
CA PHE A 83 -12.70 7.51 -1.02
C PHE A 83 -12.94 8.00 0.42
N GLU A 84 -12.86 7.09 1.39
CA GLU A 84 -13.08 7.41 2.80
C GLU A 84 -12.28 6.46 3.68
N VAL A 85 -11.52 7.00 4.64
CA VAL A 85 -10.97 6.22 5.76
C VAL A 85 -12.01 6.23 6.88
N VAL A 86 -12.89 5.23 6.87
CA VAL A 86 -13.98 5.05 7.86
C VAL A 86 -13.41 4.81 9.25
N ARG A 87 -12.32 4.03 9.32
CA ARG A 87 -11.63 3.74 10.57
C ARG A 87 -10.13 3.67 10.37
N TRP A 88 -9.40 4.43 11.17
CA TRP A 88 -7.96 4.32 11.30
C TRP A 88 -7.59 3.04 12.06
N GLY A 89 -6.57 2.34 11.57
CA GLY A 89 -6.07 1.12 12.20
C GLY A 89 -4.86 1.35 13.10
N LEU A 90 -4.15 0.27 13.39
CA LEU A 90 -2.92 0.28 14.17
C LEU A 90 -1.79 0.99 13.41
N MET A 91 -1.15 1.95 14.06
CA MET A 91 0.01 2.69 13.54
C MET A 91 1.30 1.89 13.73
N ALA A 92 1.40 0.76 13.02
CA ALA A 92 2.54 -0.14 13.07
C ALA A 92 3.61 0.20 12.02
N HIS A 93 4.77 -0.45 12.15
CA HIS A 93 5.85 -0.33 11.18
C HIS A 93 5.37 -0.65 9.76
N GLY A 94 5.67 0.25 8.81
CA GLY A 94 5.31 0.09 7.39
C GLY A 94 3.96 0.69 7.00
N VAL A 95 3.17 1.24 7.92
CA VAL A 95 1.87 1.88 7.60
C VAL A 95 2.05 3.09 6.66
N VAL A 96 3.04 3.94 6.93
CA VAL A 96 3.36 5.09 6.06
C VAL A 96 3.81 4.62 4.69
N GLU A 97 4.72 3.64 4.64
CA GLU A 97 5.17 3.06 3.38
C GLU A 97 4.01 2.48 2.57
N THR A 98 3.05 1.83 3.23
CA THR A 98 1.86 1.25 2.58
C THR A 98 1.04 2.33 1.88
N TRP A 99 0.77 3.45 2.55
CA TRP A 99 0.07 4.59 1.94
C TRP A 99 0.88 5.23 0.80
N VAL A 100 2.20 5.33 0.94
CA VAL A 100 3.09 5.82 -0.13
C VAL A 100 3.08 4.88 -1.34
N GLN A 101 3.03 3.57 -1.14
CA GLN A 101 2.91 2.61 -2.23
C GLN A 101 1.57 2.73 -2.96
N LEU A 102 0.47 2.97 -2.22
CA LEU A 102 -0.82 3.29 -2.83
C LEU A 102 -0.76 4.57 -3.65
N TRP A 103 -0.18 5.64 -3.10
CA TRP A 103 -0.04 6.91 -3.78
C TRP A 103 0.70 6.77 -5.12
N VAL A 104 1.85 6.08 -5.12
CA VAL A 104 2.63 5.81 -6.34
C VAL A 104 1.83 4.95 -7.33
N ALA A 105 1.20 3.87 -6.87
CA ALA A 105 0.48 2.97 -7.76
C ALA A 105 -0.77 3.62 -8.38
N TYR A 106 -1.47 4.48 -7.63
CA TYR A 106 -2.62 5.22 -8.13
C TYR A 106 -2.25 6.18 -9.25
N ALA A 107 -1.04 6.77 -9.25
CA ALA A 107 -0.62 7.70 -10.30
C ALA A 107 -0.68 7.06 -11.71
N THR A 108 -0.60 5.73 -11.79
CA THR A 108 -0.62 4.98 -13.05
C THR A 108 -2.02 4.54 -13.46
N VAL A 109 -2.91 4.19 -12.51
CA VAL A 109 -4.19 3.51 -12.83
C VAL A 109 -5.44 4.16 -12.25
N ALA A 110 -5.31 5.08 -11.30
CA ALA A 110 -6.41 5.86 -10.72
C ALA A 110 -5.88 7.19 -10.15
N PRO A 111 -5.37 8.11 -11.01
CA PRO A 111 -4.68 9.33 -10.56
C PRO A 111 -5.51 10.22 -9.64
N GLU A 112 -6.84 10.13 -9.74
CA GLU A 112 -7.76 10.88 -8.88
C GLU A 112 -7.70 10.46 -7.40
N LEU A 113 -7.19 9.26 -7.08
CA LEU A 113 -6.98 8.79 -5.71
C LEU A 113 -5.61 9.20 -5.12
N CYS A 114 -4.75 9.85 -5.91
CA CYS A 114 -3.40 10.20 -5.47
C CYS A 114 -3.40 11.19 -4.31
N ALA A 115 -4.20 12.26 -4.40
CA ALA A 115 -4.28 13.28 -3.36
C ALA A 115 -4.74 12.69 -2.02
N ASP A 116 -5.73 11.80 -2.07
CA ASP A 116 -6.25 11.11 -0.89
C ASP A 116 -5.19 10.19 -0.24
N ALA A 117 -4.48 9.41 -1.07
CA ALA A 117 -3.43 8.52 -0.57
C ALA A 117 -2.23 9.30 0.01
N GLU A 118 -1.82 10.41 -0.61
CA GLU A 118 -0.77 11.29 -0.07
C GLU A 118 -1.20 11.89 1.28
N SER A 119 -2.42 12.42 1.36
CA SER A 119 -2.98 12.97 2.59
C SER A 119 -2.97 11.94 3.72
N CYS A 120 -3.42 10.71 3.44
CA CYS A 120 -3.39 9.61 4.40
C CYS A 120 -1.96 9.23 4.81
N ALA A 121 -1.01 9.22 3.87
CA ALA A 121 0.40 8.97 4.17
C ALA A 121 0.97 10.03 5.13
N ARG A 122 0.67 11.31 4.91
CA ARG A 122 1.08 12.43 5.77
C ARG A 122 0.46 12.34 7.16
N ILE A 123 -0.83 12.03 7.25
CA ILE A 123 -1.50 11.83 8.55
C ILE A 123 -0.83 10.69 9.33
N CYS A 124 -0.63 9.53 8.69
CA CYS A 124 0.05 8.41 9.33
C CYS A 124 1.48 8.76 9.75
N TYR A 125 2.22 9.49 8.91
CA TYR A 125 3.58 9.94 9.24
C TYR A 125 3.58 10.85 10.47
N LYS A 126 2.68 11.84 10.51
CA LYS A 126 2.52 12.74 11.65
C LYS A 126 2.20 12.01 12.94
N ILE A 127 1.36 10.98 12.89
CA ILE A 127 1.05 10.16 14.08
C ILE A 127 2.28 9.34 14.51
N CYS A 128 3.02 8.74 13.58
CA CYS A 128 4.16 7.89 13.89
C CYS A 128 5.42 8.66 14.32
N VAL A 129 5.66 9.84 13.75
CA VAL A 129 6.90 10.61 13.94
C VAL A 129 6.68 11.83 14.83
N GLY A 130 5.44 12.35 14.90
CA GLY A 130 5.08 13.55 15.66
C GLY A 130 5.16 14.86 14.88
N GLU A 131 5.52 14.80 13.59
CA GLU A 131 5.76 15.95 12.69
C GLU A 131 5.45 15.57 11.23
N ASP A 132 5.31 16.54 10.34
CA ASP A 132 5.07 16.31 8.90
C ASP A 132 6.00 17.11 7.95
N GLU A 133 6.86 17.94 8.53
CA GLU A 133 7.87 18.75 7.87
C GLU A 133 8.91 17.91 7.12
N THR A 134 9.29 16.75 7.66
CA THR A 134 10.31 15.88 7.05
C THR A 134 9.71 14.74 6.21
N PHE A 135 8.38 14.71 6.05
CA PHE A 135 7.70 13.71 5.21
C PHE A 135 8.26 13.66 3.79
N ASP A 136 8.52 14.82 3.19
CA ASP A 136 9.01 14.92 1.83
C ASP A 136 10.44 14.40 1.67
N ASP A 137 11.29 14.58 2.68
CA ASP A 137 12.66 14.05 2.69
C ASP A 137 12.68 12.53 2.90
N SER A 138 11.80 12.03 3.77
CA SER A 138 11.66 10.62 4.08
C SER A 138 11.06 9.82 2.90
N TYR A 139 9.93 10.30 2.37
CA TYR A 139 9.09 9.58 1.40
C TYR A 139 8.74 10.41 0.16
N GLY A 140 8.27 11.65 0.33
CA GLY A 140 7.58 12.41 -0.74
C GLY A 140 8.42 12.63 -2.01
N LYS A 141 9.68 13.04 -1.88
CA LYS A 141 10.60 13.24 -3.03
C LYS A 141 10.82 11.94 -3.80
N LYS A 142 10.99 10.82 -3.10
CA LYS A 142 11.18 9.49 -3.73
C LYS A 142 9.91 9.02 -4.44
N ALA A 143 8.74 9.26 -3.83
CA ALA A 143 7.44 8.90 -4.41
C ALA A 143 7.18 9.66 -5.72
N ARG A 144 7.36 10.99 -5.72
CA ARG A 144 7.18 11.82 -6.92
C ARG A 144 8.13 11.43 -8.05
N LYS A 145 9.41 11.19 -7.73
CA LYS A 145 10.39 10.68 -8.71
C LYS A 145 9.98 9.33 -9.31
N ALA A 146 9.40 8.43 -8.51
CA ALA A 146 8.91 7.15 -9.01
C ALA A 146 7.75 7.33 -10.00
N MET A 147 6.78 8.21 -9.69
CA MET A 147 5.66 8.50 -10.58
C MET A 147 6.10 9.15 -11.91
N GLU A 148 7.09 10.03 -11.87
CA GLU A 148 7.70 10.61 -13.08
C GLU A 148 8.35 9.53 -13.96
N GLY A 149 9.06 8.58 -13.34
CA GLY A 149 9.65 7.43 -14.01
C GLY A 149 8.60 6.53 -14.67
N ASP A 150 7.53 6.20 -13.94
CA ASP A 150 6.42 5.38 -14.45
C ASP A 150 5.69 6.08 -15.60
N ALA A 151 5.47 7.39 -15.50
CA ALA A 151 4.88 8.21 -16.56
C ALA A 151 5.77 8.31 -17.81
N ALA A 152 7.10 8.28 -17.64
CA ALA A 152 8.04 8.24 -18.77
C ALA A 152 8.05 6.86 -19.44
N ALA A 153 8.03 5.77 -18.66
CA ALA A 153 7.96 4.40 -19.17
C ALA A 153 6.66 4.14 -19.95
N ALA A 154 5.52 4.63 -19.45
CA ALA A 154 4.23 4.51 -20.13
C ALA A 154 4.22 5.24 -21.50
N ARG A 155 4.93 6.36 -21.62
CA ARG A 155 5.05 7.11 -22.89
C ARG A 155 6.01 6.46 -23.88
N GLY A 156 7.07 5.80 -23.42
CA GLY A 156 8.05 5.10 -24.26
C GLY A 156 7.59 3.75 -24.82
N GLY A 157 6.56 3.13 -24.24
CA GLY A 157 6.02 1.83 -24.66
C GLY A 157 5.03 1.87 -25.83
N SER A 158 4.72 3.05 -26.40
CA SER A 158 3.69 3.20 -27.44
C SER A 158 4.22 3.10 -28.88
N THR A 159 5.48 2.74 -29.09
CA THR A 159 6.08 2.52 -30.42
C THR A 159 6.61 1.10 -30.56
N ALA A 160 5.72 0.16 -30.85
CA ALA A 160 6.03 -1.15 -31.41
C ALA A 160 4.83 -1.66 -32.21
#